data_AF-A0A1S3QFR2-F1
#
_entry.id   AF-A0A1S3QFR2-F1
#
_cell.length_a   1.000
_cell.length_b   1.000
_cell.length_c   1.000
_cell.angle_alpha   90.00
_cell.angle_beta   90.00
_cell.angle_gamma   90.00
#
_symmetry.space_group_name_H-M   'P 1'
#
loop_
_entity.id
_entity.type
_entity.pdbx_description
1 polymer ?
#
loop_
_entity_poly.entity_id
_entity_poly.type
_entity_poly.pdbx_seq_one_letter_code
_entity_poly.pdbx_strand_id
1 'polypeptide(L)'
;MYVCDVVFRALMKSCRCVELDCWDGAQGEPIIYHGHTLTSKVLFKDVIKAIKEYAFKTSEYPVILSLENHCTLEQQKLMAKHMISILGSALLTSPLEDQMPTAFPSPEVRD
;
A
#
# COMPACT_ATOMS: atom_id res chain seq x y z
N MET A 1 -16.10 -6.91 13.00
CA MET A 1 -15.06 -5.90 13.26
C MET A 1 -14.25 -5.78 11.97
N TYR A 2 -14.50 -4.74 11.17
CA TYR A 2 -14.01 -4.64 9.79
C TYR A 2 -12.49 -4.43 9.78
N VAL A 3 -11.75 -5.26 9.06
CA VAL A 3 -10.28 -5.24 9.14
C VAL A 3 -9.64 -4.02 8.47
N CYS A 4 -10.39 -3.25 7.67
CA CYS A 4 -9.97 -1.91 7.22
C CYS A 4 -9.81 -0.88 8.36
N ASP A 5 -10.23 -1.21 9.59
CA ASP A 5 -10.20 -0.31 10.74
C ASP A 5 -8.78 0.05 11.18
N VAL A 6 -7.79 -0.85 11.06
CA VAL A 6 -6.42 -0.54 11.50
C VAL A 6 -5.74 0.47 10.58
N VAL A 7 -5.83 0.26 9.26
CA VAL A 7 -5.31 1.18 8.24
C VAL A 7 -6.03 2.52 8.32
N PHE A 8 -7.35 2.49 8.46
CA PHE A 8 -8.16 3.68 8.72
C PHE A 8 -7.65 4.46 9.94
N ARG A 9 -7.54 3.81 11.11
CA ARG A 9 -7.09 4.46 12.35
C ARG A 9 -5.69 5.03 12.24
N ALA A 10 -4.78 4.33 11.57
CA ALA A 10 -3.42 4.81 11.35
C ALA A 10 -3.40 6.08 10.49
N LEU A 11 -4.08 6.06 9.34
CA LEU A 11 -4.13 7.20 8.41
C LEU A 11 -4.89 8.39 8.99
N MET A 12 -5.98 8.15 9.73
CA MET A 12 -6.71 9.20 10.45
C MET A 12 -5.91 9.81 11.62
N LYS A 13 -4.84 9.16 12.06
CA LYS A 13 -3.84 9.72 13.00
C LYS A 13 -2.62 10.29 12.28
N SER A 14 -2.75 10.61 10.98
CA SER A 14 -1.70 11.17 10.12
C SER A 14 -0.46 10.28 9.96
N CYS A 15 -0.57 8.97 10.18
CA CYS A 15 0.52 8.05 9.82
C CYS A 15 0.82 8.16 8.32
N ARG A 16 2.09 8.32 7.94
CA ARG A 16 2.55 8.49 6.54
C ARG A 16 3.37 7.30 6.02
N CYS A 17 3.64 6.30 6.85
CA CYS A 17 4.29 5.06 6.44
C CYS A 17 3.49 3.88 6.98
N VAL A 18 2.97 3.04 6.08
CA VAL A 18 2.14 1.89 6.43
C VAL A 18 2.84 0.63 5.93
N GLU A 19 2.95 -0.35 6.81
CA GLU A 19 3.51 -1.67 6.52
C GLU A 19 2.43 -2.65 6.07
N LEU A 20 2.75 -3.46 5.06
CA LEU A 20 1.89 -4.49 4.50
C LEU A 20 2.68 -5.79 4.39
N ASP A 21 2.46 -6.71 5.33
CA ASP A 21 3.04 -8.06 5.30
C ASP A 21 2.22 -8.95 4.36
N CYS A 22 2.71 -9.12 3.12
CA CYS A 22 1.99 -9.68 1.99
C CYS A 22 2.36 -11.16 1.79
N TRP A 23 1.34 -12.00 1.73
CA TRP A 23 1.47 -13.45 1.58
C TRP A 23 0.53 -13.99 0.51
N ASP A 24 0.88 -15.14 -0.05
CA ASP A 24 -0.02 -15.86 -0.95
C ASP A 24 -1.33 -16.24 -0.25
N GLY A 25 -2.45 -15.91 -0.87
CA GLY A 25 -3.78 -16.30 -0.39
C GLY A 25 -4.47 -17.33 -1.29
N ALA A 26 -5.66 -17.75 -0.84
CA ALA A 26 -6.49 -18.71 -1.56
C ALA A 26 -7.03 -18.10 -2.86
N GLN A 27 -7.35 -18.96 -3.84
CA GLN A 27 -7.90 -18.55 -5.14
C GLN A 27 -7.01 -17.56 -5.91
N GLY A 28 -5.71 -17.54 -5.59
CA GLY A 28 -4.73 -16.67 -6.23
C GLY A 28 -4.79 -15.20 -5.78
N GLU A 29 -5.55 -14.86 -4.74
CA GLU A 29 -5.64 -13.50 -4.23
C GLU A 29 -4.67 -13.26 -3.06
N PRO A 30 -3.75 -12.28 -3.16
CA PRO A 30 -2.82 -11.96 -2.08
C PRO A 30 -3.55 -11.52 -0.82
N ILE A 31 -2.99 -11.91 0.33
CA ILE A 31 -3.51 -11.57 1.64
C ILE A 31 -2.46 -10.82 2.47
N ILE A 32 -2.93 -10.13 3.51
CA ILE A 32 -2.08 -9.51 4.54
C ILE A 32 -2.43 -10.12 5.89
N TYR A 33 -1.39 -10.55 6.61
CA TYR A 33 -1.43 -11.00 8.00
C TYR A 33 0.01 -11.11 8.50
N HIS A 34 0.20 -11.26 9.82
CA HIS A 34 1.53 -11.51 10.37
C HIS A 34 1.90 -12.99 10.20
N GLY A 35 2.89 -13.25 9.35
CA GLY A 35 3.38 -14.57 9.00
C GLY A 35 3.63 -15.48 10.21
N HIS A 36 3.29 -16.76 10.08
CA HIS A 36 3.53 -17.78 11.13
C HIS A 36 2.83 -17.52 12.49
N THR A 37 1.80 -16.67 12.51
CA THR A 37 1.00 -16.40 13.72
C THR A 37 -0.49 -16.66 13.53
N LEU A 38 -1.27 -16.44 14.59
CA LEU A 38 -2.73 -16.62 14.60
C LEU A 38 -3.51 -15.34 14.26
N THR A 39 -2.85 -14.30 13.73
CA THR A 39 -3.54 -13.07 13.33
C THR A 39 -4.52 -13.34 12.18
N SER A 40 -5.67 -12.66 12.21
CA SER A 40 -6.65 -12.73 11.13
C SER A 40 -6.06 -12.24 9.81
N LYS A 41 -6.57 -12.76 8.69
CA LYS A 41 -6.13 -12.44 7.33
C LYS A 41 -7.09 -11.46 6.66
N VAL A 42 -6.56 -10.62 5.79
CA VAL A 42 -7.35 -9.78 4.86
C VAL A 42 -6.84 -9.86 3.45
N LEU A 43 -7.71 -9.51 2.50
CA LEU A 43 -7.33 -9.37 1.11
C LEU A 43 -6.49 -8.10 0.93
N PHE A 44 -5.37 -8.23 0.22
CA PHE A 44 -4.50 -7.12 -0.15
C PHE A 44 -5.28 -6.01 -0.86
N LYS A 45 -6.14 -6.37 -1.83
CA LYS A 45 -6.96 -5.40 -2.59
C LYS A 45 -7.87 -4.55 -1.72
N ASP A 46 -8.37 -5.08 -0.60
CA ASP A 46 -9.26 -4.31 0.28
C ASP A 46 -8.47 -3.33 1.16
N VAL A 47 -7.24 -3.70 1.55
CA VAL A 47 -6.30 -2.78 2.20
C VAL A 47 -5.90 -1.65 1.25
N ILE A 48 -5.59 -1.94 -0.02
CA ILE A 48 -5.27 -0.90 -1.01
C ILE A 48 -6.45 0.06 -1.25
N LYS A 49 -7.70 -0.44 -1.28
CA LYS A 49 -8.90 0.42 -1.37
C LYS A 49 -9.02 1.35 -0.16
N ALA A 50 -8.78 0.83 1.05
CA ALA A 50 -8.81 1.65 2.26
C ALA A 50 -7.71 2.72 2.22
N ILE A 51 -6.49 2.37 1.79
CA ILE A 51 -5.40 3.36 1.63
C ILE A 51 -5.83 4.45 0.65
N LYS A 52 -6.37 4.10 -0.53
CA LYS A 52 -6.87 5.09 -1.49
C LYS A 52 -7.87 6.06 -0.86
N GLU A 53 -8.80 5.53 -0.06
CA GLU A 53 -9.84 6.34 0.54
C GLU A 53 -9.30 7.29 1.61
N TYR A 54 -8.36 6.83 2.46
CA TYR A 54 -7.98 7.55 3.68
C TYR A 54 -6.60 8.22 3.63
N ALA A 55 -5.75 7.92 2.64
CA ALA A 55 -4.36 8.37 2.57
C ALA A 55 -4.24 9.89 2.78
N PHE A 56 -5.09 10.67 2.14
CA PHE A 56 -4.95 12.13 2.10
C PHE A 56 -6.01 12.90 2.93
N LYS A 57 -6.82 12.22 3.76
CA LYS A 57 -7.88 12.89 4.53
C LYS A 57 -7.36 13.78 5.67
N THR A 58 -6.15 13.55 6.15
CA THR A 58 -5.56 14.25 7.30
C THR A 58 -4.29 15.04 6.97
N SER A 59 -3.73 14.81 5.78
CA SER A 59 -2.50 15.44 5.30
C SER A 59 -2.39 15.23 3.78
N GLU A 60 -1.95 16.26 3.05
CA GLU A 60 -1.71 16.18 1.60
C GLU A 60 -0.35 15.54 1.26
N TYR A 61 0.49 15.29 2.25
CA TYR A 61 1.84 14.77 2.06
C TYR A 61 1.86 13.27 1.71
N PRO A 62 2.93 12.79 1.03
CA PRO A 62 3.03 11.42 0.54
C PRO A 62 2.81 10.35 1.61
N VAL A 63 2.23 9.23 1.19
CA VAL A 63 2.12 8.01 2.00
C VAL A 63 3.04 6.94 1.41
N ILE A 64 3.95 6.43 2.23
CA ILE A 64 4.87 5.35 1.89
C ILE A 64 4.21 4.02 2.26
N LEU A 65 4.17 3.09 1.30
CA LEU A 65 3.75 1.71 1.54
C LEU A 65 4.98 0.82 1.61
N SER A 66 5.30 0.33 2.80
CA SER A 66 6.37 -0.64 3.01
C SER A 66 5.82 -2.04 2.78
N LEU A 67 6.24 -2.68 1.69
CA LEU A 67 5.79 -4.02 1.32
C LEU A 67 6.79 -5.06 1.82
N GLU A 68 6.40 -5.87 2.80
CA GLU A 68 7.11 -7.11 3.13
C GLU A 68 6.50 -8.23 2.28
N ASN A 69 7.26 -8.77 1.33
CA ASN A 69 6.70 -9.56 0.23
C ASN A 69 7.13 -11.03 0.30
N HIS A 70 6.20 -11.89 0.70
CA HIS A 70 6.32 -13.35 0.73
C HIS A 70 5.46 -14.04 -0.35
N CYS A 71 4.95 -13.29 -1.33
CA CYS A 71 4.11 -13.83 -2.39
C CYS A 71 4.92 -14.51 -3.49
N THR A 72 4.33 -15.54 -4.12
CA THR A 72 4.77 -16.07 -5.41
C THR A 72 4.76 -15.02 -6.51
N LEU A 73 5.55 -15.21 -7.57
CA LEU A 73 5.61 -14.30 -8.71
C LEU A 73 4.22 -14.02 -9.34
N GLU A 74 3.34 -15.02 -9.39
CA GLU A 74 1.99 -14.83 -9.94
C GLU A 74 1.14 -13.91 -9.06
N GLN A 75 1.20 -14.06 -7.74
CA GLN A 75 0.50 -13.17 -6.81
C GLN A 75 1.16 -11.79 -6.73
N GLN A 76 2.48 -11.67 -6.90
CA GLN A 76 3.16 -10.38 -7.03
C GLN A 76 2.67 -9.59 -8.25
N LYS A 77 2.49 -10.25 -9.41
CA LYS A 77 1.89 -9.61 -10.60
C LYS A 77 0.47 -9.11 -10.29
N LEU A 78 -0.30 -9.88 -9.52
CA LEU A 78 -1.64 -9.46 -9.10
C LEU A 78 -1.61 -8.30 -8.10
N MET A 79 -0.66 -8.28 -7.15
CA MET A 79 -0.43 -7.13 -6.26
C MET A 79 -0.16 -5.86 -7.07
N ALA A 80 0.77 -5.92 -8.03
CA ALA A 80 1.08 -4.79 -8.90
C ALA A 80 -0.16 -4.32 -9.69
N LYS A 81 -0.94 -5.26 -10.24
CA LYS A 81 -2.20 -4.94 -10.94
C LYS A 81 -3.22 -4.26 -10.00
N HIS A 82 -3.37 -4.74 -8.77
CA HIS A 82 -4.25 -4.13 -7.78
C HIS A 82 -3.78 -2.73 -7.41
N MET A 83 -2.49 -2.52 -7.15
CA MET A 83 -1.94 -1.19 -6.84
C MET A 83 -2.18 -0.21 -7.99
N ILE A 84 -1.80 -0.58 -9.23
CA ILE A 84 -1.96 0.27 -10.42
C ILE A 84 -3.44 0.60 -10.66
N SER A 85 -4.32 -0.40 -10.64
CA SER A 85 -5.75 -0.20 -10.96
C SER A 85 -6.51 0.54 -9.86
N ILE A 86 -6.19 0.29 -8.59
CA ILE A 86 -6.92 0.89 -7.46
C ILE A 86 -6.35 2.28 -7.16
N LEU A 87 -5.05 2.42 -6.95
CA LEU A 87 -4.44 3.71 -6.60
C LEU A 87 -4.45 4.67 -7.80
N GLY A 88 -4.32 4.16 -9.03
CA GLY A 88 -4.38 4.95 -10.25
C GLY A 88 -3.32 6.05 -10.25
N SER A 89 -3.73 7.28 -10.56
CA SER A 89 -2.83 8.45 -10.62
C SER A 89 -2.23 8.86 -9.27
N ALA A 90 -2.69 8.30 -8.15
CA ALA A 90 -2.08 8.55 -6.84
C ALA A 90 -0.86 7.65 -6.58
N LEU A 91 -0.56 6.69 -7.46
CA LEU A 91 0.61 5.84 -7.37
C LEU A 91 1.74 6.42 -8.23
N LEU A 92 2.84 6.79 -7.58
CA LEU A 92 4.07 7.19 -8.25
C LEU A 92 4.69 5.97 -8.96
N THR A 93 4.69 5.96 -10.29
CA THR A 93 5.20 4.85 -11.11
C THR A 93 6.51 5.16 -11.86
N SER A 94 6.93 6.43 -11.85
CA SER A 94 8.15 6.92 -12.48
C SER A 94 8.81 7.95 -11.57
N PRO A 95 10.13 8.19 -11.70
CA PRO A 95 10.75 9.35 -11.08
C PRO A 95 10.05 10.66 -11.47
N LEU A 96 10.10 11.65 -10.59
CA LEU A 96 9.49 12.98 -10.79
C LEU A 96 10.23 13.83 -11.84
N GLU A 97 11.50 13.53 -12.05
CA GLU A 97 12.37 14.22 -13.00
C GLU A 97 12.97 13.22 -14.00
N ASP A 98 13.24 13.67 -15.22
CA ASP A 98 13.84 12.85 -16.29
C ASP A 98 15.30 12.45 -15.98
N GLN A 99 15.94 13.13 -15.02
CA GLN A 99 17.30 12.87 -14.60
C GLN A 99 17.33 12.09 -13.29
N MET A 100 18.37 11.27 -13.11
CA MET A 100 18.61 10.56 -11.84
C MET A 100 18.68 11.56 -10.68
N PRO A 101 17.77 11.49 -9.69
CA PRO A 101 17.77 12.43 -8.58
C PRO A 101 19.08 12.31 -7.78
N THR A 102 19.71 13.44 -7.47
CA THR A 102 20.86 13.49 -6.56
C THR A 102 20.44 13.50 -5.08
N ALA A 103 19.13 13.69 -4.82
CA ALA A 103 18.51 13.68 -3.51
C ALA A 103 17.07 13.15 -3.60
N PHE A 104 16.48 12.77 -2.47
CA PHE A 104 15.05 12.44 -2.39
C PHE A 104 14.19 13.71 -2.57
N PRO A 105 12.99 13.59 -3.17
CA PRO A 105 12.07 14.71 -3.30
C PRO A 105 11.60 15.22 -1.94
N SER A 106 11.29 16.51 -1.87
CA SER A 106 10.66 17.08 -0.67
C SER A 106 9.20 16.62 -0.56
N PRO A 107 8.60 16.67 0.64
CA PRO A 107 7.19 16.32 0.82
C PRO A 107 6.23 17.14 -0.06
N GLU A 108 6.59 18.37 -0.43
CA GLU A 108 5.77 19.29 -1.22
C GLU A 108 5.75 18.98 -2.72
N VAL A 109 6.72 18.21 -3.22
CA VAL A 109 6.82 17.92 -4.66
C VAL A 109 5.62 17.05 -5.07
N ARG A 110 4.98 17.43 -6.18
CA ARG A 110 3.81 16.75 -6.75
C ARG A 110 4.12 16.31 -8.17
N ASP A 111 3.59 15.16 -8.55
CA ASP A 111 3.54 14.61 -9.91
C ASP A 111 2.70 15.48 -10.87
#